data_AF-A0AAW1K3M0-F1
#
_entry.id   AF-A0AAW1K3M0-F1
#
_cell.length_a   1.000
_cell.length_b   1.000
_cell.length_c   1.000
_cell.angle_alpha   90.00
_cell.angle_beta   90.00
_cell.angle_gamma   90.00
#
_symmetry.space_group_name_H-M   'P 1'
#
loop_
_entity.id
_entity.type
_entity.pdbx_description
1 polymer ?
#
loop_
_entity_poly.entity_id
_entity_poly.type
_entity_poly.pdbx_seq_one_letter_code
_entity_poly.pdbx_strand_id
1 'polypeptide(L)'
;MPPKKKGGKGKGLPGGIIDGVDTSQMTREQLEIFALRIKEENEREREERNFFQLERDKIRTFWEITRSELEETKAKLRNKDRQIEEAAEANEEELKFFKQKVKHLQYEHQNNLTECKAEAMVSLKLAQDDHTEQERELLRDKRELKSKIREDELSNQDQIKALKLQFSEEIHKAREEFVKEANEMENKYEKRFNNLKQELGIKHKMEMSEVEERKNTQINELTKSHELAFNEMKNYYNDITLNNLALISSLKDQMEILRKQNERMSKQVADLTLENKRLAEPLKQALADVAEYKRQLQNYEKDKISLANTKAKLVATKKEFDDLTWANEALELRFEKLKGEKDELQSRFVRAVLEVQQKTGLKNALLQRRINTLNSLAENREAVIGELTANKKIPAGLNEKFDKILNKKNQTIKDLQYELARVCKAHETLKTYVRSEMTIS
;
A
#
# COMPACT_ATOMS: atom_id res chain seq x y z
N MET A 1 -39.37 169.81 19.19
CA MET A 1 -40.16 171.05 19.44
C MET A 1 -41.24 170.72 20.46
N PRO A 2 -41.68 171.60 21.38
CA PRO A 2 -41.32 173.00 21.58
C PRO A 2 -41.13 173.31 23.11
N PRO A 3 -41.56 174.43 23.73
CA PRO A 3 -40.65 175.48 24.19
C PRO A 3 -40.85 175.94 25.65
N LYS A 4 -40.05 176.96 26.03
CA LYS A 4 -40.25 177.98 27.09
C LYS A 4 -41.70 178.19 27.58
N LYS A 5 -41.85 178.46 28.89
CA LYS A 5 -42.66 179.62 29.35
C LYS A 5 -42.19 180.21 30.68
N LYS A 6 -42.12 181.54 30.67
CA LYS A 6 -41.86 182.50 31.75
C LYS A 6 -43.09 182.70 32.65
N GLY A 7 -42.83 183.19 33.86
CA GLY A 7 -43.73 183.99 34.70
C GLY A 7 -43.51 183.64 36.17
N GLY A 8 -43.29 184.53 37.13
CA GLY A 8 -43.38 185.98 37.16
C GLY A 8 -43.85 186.41 38.56
N LYS A 9 -43.14 187.39 39.14
CA LYS A 9 -43.57 188.41 40.14
C LYS A 9 -44.17 187.95 41.50
N GLY A 10 -43.40 188.18 42.57
CA GLY A 10 -43.42 189.44 43.34
C GLY A 10 -44.47 189.62 44.46
N LYS A 11 -43.97 190.02 45.65
CA LYS A 11 -44.53 190.83 46.77
C LYS A 11 -43.86 190.30 48.07
N GLY A 12 -43.30 191.07 49.00
CA GLY A 12 -43.53 192.45 49.40
C GLY A 12 -44.26 192.45 50.77
N LEU A 13 -43.50 192.73 51.84
CA LEU A 13 -43.88 193.07 53.24
C LEU A 13 -44.19 191.93 54.23
N PRO A 14 -44.09 192.15 55.56
CA PRO A 14 -43.25 193.06 56.34
C PRO A 14 -42.43 192.34 57.45
N GLY A 15 -41.41 193.00 57.99
CA GLY A 15 -40.71 192.53 59.20
C GLY A 15 -41.64 192.50 60.41
N GLY A 16 -41.43 191.52 61.29
CA GLY A 16 -42.08 191.42 62.61
C GLY A 16 -42.74 190.06 62.92
N ILE A 17 -42.85 189.17 61.94
CA ILE A 17 -43.41 187.82 62.11
C ILE A 17 -42.32 186.82 61.72
N ILE A 18 -41.83 186.06 62.70
CA ILE A 18 -40.99 184.89 62.46
C ILE A 18 -41.88 183.70 62.80
N ASP A 19 -42.12 182.83 61.82
CA ASP A 19 -42.89 181.58 61.93
C ASP A 19 -44.29 181.71 62.57
N GLY A 20 -45.08 182.64 62.05
CA GLY A 20 -46.50 182.78 62.41
C GLY A 20 -46.80 183.40 63.78
N VAL A 21 -45.79 183.86 64.53
CA VAL A 21 -45.95 184.51 65.85
C VAL A 21 -45.46 185.97 65.82
N ASP A 22 -46.25 186.90 66.40
CA ASP A 22 -45.92 188.33 66.51
C ASP A 22 -44.90 188.58 67.62
N THR A 23 -43.68 188.95 67.22
CA THR A 23 -42.52 189.09 68.12
C THR A 23 -42.42 190.46 68.80
N SER A 24 -43.36 191.37 68.53
CA SER A 24 -43.32 192.77 69.00
C SER A 24 -43.76 192.99 70.45
N GLN A 25 -44.36 192.00 71.11
CA GLN A 25 -44.88 192.07 72.49
C GLN A 25 -44.22 191.09 73.47
N MET A 26 -43.17 190.40 73.05
CA MET A 26 -42.49 189.40 73.86
C MET A 26 -41.35 190.02 74.70
N THR A 27 -41.27 189.60 75.96
CA THR A 27 -40.12 189.91 76.83
C THR A 27 -38.86 189.15 76.35
N ARG A 28 -37.66 189.63 76.70
CA ARG A 28 -36.38 189.05 76.22
C ARG A 28 -36.28 187.53 76.40
N GLU A 29 -36.78 186.99 77.52
CA GLU A 29 -36.81 185.54 77.79
C GLU A 29 -37.77 184.79 76.84
N GLN A 30 -38.89 185.39 76.45
CA GLN A 30 -39.84 184.78 75.52
C GLN A 30 -39.32 184.73 74.08
N LEU A 31 -38.53 185.73 73.66
CA LEU A 31 -37.83 185.72 72.37
C LEU A 31 -36.71 184.68 72.33
N GLU A 32 -36.01 184.44 73.43
CA GLU A 32 -34.98 183.38 73.53
C GLU A 32 -35.60 181.98 73.40
N ILE A 33 -36.74 181.72 74.05
CA ILE A 33 -37.47 180.45 73.93
C ILE A 33 -37.99 180.24 72.50
N PHE A 34 -38.49 181.29 71.85
CA PHE A 34 -38.98 181.19 70.47
C PHE A 34 -37.83 180.94 69.47
N ALA A 35 -36.70 181.63 69.63
CA ALA A 35 -35.51 181.39 68.81
C ALA A 35 -34.95 179.96 69.00
N LEU A 36 -35.00 179.42 70.22
CA LEU A 36 -34.66 178.02 70.49
C LEU A 36 -35.59 177.04 69.78
N ARG A 37 -36.91 177.27 69.82
CA ARG A 37 -37.87 176.40 69.10
C ARG A 37 -37.64 176.39 67.60
N ILE A 38 -37.44 177.56 66.98
CA ILE A 38 -37.14 177.66 65.54
C ILE A 38 -35.84 176.95 65.19
N LYS A 39 -34.84 177.07 66.05
CA LYS A 39 -33.56 176.38 65.86
C LYS A 39 -33.72 174.86 65.96
N GLU A 40 -34.46 174.36 66.95
CA GLU A 40 -34.79 172.94 67.08
C GLU A 40 -35.59 172.41 65.89
N GLU A 41 -36.54 173.18 65.37
CA GLU A 41 -37.33 172.80 64.20
C GLU A 41 -36.50 172.81 62.91
N ASN A 42 -35.58 173.76 62.76
CA ASN A 42 -34.62 173.76 61.65
C ASN A 42 -33.62 172.59 61.75
N GLU A 43 -33.18 172.23 62.97
CA GLU A 43 -32.35 171.05 63.21
C GLU A 43 -33.13 169.76 62.87
N ARG A 44 -34.40 169.65 63.27
CA ARG A 44 -35.26 168.51 62.91
C ARG A 44 -35.47 168.40 61.40
N GLU A 45 -35.79 169.49 60.71
CA GLU A 45 -35.90 169.48 59.24
C GLU A 45 -34.58 169.14 58.55
N ARG A 46 -33.43 169.55 59.12
CA ARG A 46 -32.11 169.14 58.63
C ARG A 46 -31.88 167.65 58.82
N GLU A 47 -32.21 167.10 59.99
CA GLU A 47 -32.13 165.68 60.28
C GLU A 47 -33.03 164.85 59.37
N GLU A 48 -34.27 165.28 59.16
CA GLU A 48 -35.21 164.63 58.23
C GLU A 48 -34.69 164.68 56.79
N ARG A 49 -34.20 165.84 56.32
CA ARG A 49 -33.64 165.96 54.98
C ARG A 49 -32.41 165.07 54.79
N ASN A 50 -31.56 164.96 55.82
CA ASN A 50 -30.40 164.07 55.83
C ASN A 50 -30.85 162.60 55.81
N PHE A 51 -31.84 162.23 56.62
CA PHE A 51 -32.44 160.89 56.63
C PHE A 51 -33.01 160.51 55.26
N PHE A 52 -33.80 161.38 54.62
CA PHE A 52 -34.32 161.13 53.28
C PHE A 52 -33.23 161.16 52.19
N GLN A 53 -32.14 161.90 52.38
CA GLN A 53 -30.95 161.80 51.52
C GLN A 53 -30.31 160.42 51.62
N LEU A 54 -30.02 159.96 52.85
CA LEU A 54 -29.45 158.64 53.11
C LEU A 54 -30.34 157.51 52.59
N GLU A 55 -31.65 157.56 52.83
CA GLU A 55 -32.58 156.55 52.32
C GLU A 55 -32.67 156.56 50.79
N ARG A 56 -32.67 157.73 50.15
CA ARG A 56 -32.61 157.81 48.67
C ARG A 56 -31.30 157.23 48.14
N ASP A 57 -30.16 157.55 48.75
CA ASP A 57 -28.85 157.04 48.31
C ASP A 57 -28.74 155.52 48.56
N LYS A 58 -29.34 155.02 49.65
CA LYS A 58 -29.48 153.59 49.93
C LYS A 58 -30.38 152.87 48.92
N ILE A 59 -31.52 153.46 48.56
CA ILE A 59 -32.40 152.92 47.51
C ILE A 59 -31.68 152.94 46.16
N ARG A 60 -30.93 154.01 45.86
CA ARG A 60 -30.17 154.13 44.62
C ARG A 60 -29.06 153.09 44.53
N THR A 61 -28.30 152.89 45.61
CA THR A 61 -27.27 151.84 45.67
C THR A 61 -27.88 150.45 45.56
N PHE A 62 -29.00 150.16 46.25
CA PHE A 62 -29.71 148.89 46.05
C PHE A 62 -30.20 148.71 44.62
N TRP A 63 -30.73 149.76 43.99
CA TRP A 63 -31.16 149.71 42.60
C TRP A 63 -29.98 149.48 41.65
N GLU A 64 -28.85 150.16 41.87
CA GLU A 64 -27.62 149.96 41.07
C GLU A 64 -27.06 148.55 41.25
N ILE A 65 -27.02 148.01 42.47
CA ILE A 65 -26.59 146.63 42.78
C ILE A 65 -27.54 145.63 42.12
N THR A 66 -28.84 145.69 42.39
CA THR A 66 -29.82 144.73 41.85
C THR A 66 -29.91 144.81 40.32
N ARG A 67 -29.74 146.01 39.74
CA ARG A 67 -29.61 146.16 38.28
C ARG A 67 -28.34 145.49 37.77
N SER A 68 -27.18 145.69 38.42
CA SER A 68 -25.92 145.05 38.05
C SER A 68 -26.00 143.52 38.18
N GLU A 69 -26.59 143.01 39.26
CA GLU A 69 -26.81 141.58 39.47
C GLU A 69 -27.76 140.98 38.42
N LEU A 70 -28.81 141.73 38.04
CA LEU A 70 -29.70 141.33 36.95
C LEU A 70 -28.97 141.29 35.60
N GLU A 71 -28.12 142.28 35.32
CA GLU A 71 -27.30 142.31 34.10
C GLU A 71 -26.28 141.15 34.10
N GLU A 72 -25.64 140.85 35.23
CA GLU A 72 -24.70 139.74 35.39
C GLU A 72 -25.37 138.37 35.25
N THR A 73 -26.54 138.15 35.88
CA THR A 73 -27.31 136.92 35.76
C THR A 73 -27.82 136.71 34.34
N LYS A 74 -28.28 137.77 33.66
CA LYS A 74 -28.62 137.71 32.23
C LYS A 74 -27.42 137.39 31.35
N ALA A 75 -26.23 137.87 31.68
CA ALA A 75 -25.00 137.52 30.96
C ALA A 75 -24.60 136.06 31.20
N LYS A 76 -24.69 135.57 32.44
CA LYS A 76 -24.47 134.16 32.79
C LYS A 76 -25.45 133.23 32.07
N LEU A 77 -26.73 133.61 32.00
CA LEU A 77 -27.75 132.84 31.27
C LEU A 77 -27.40 132.73 29.79
N ARG A 78 -27.09 133.86 29.13
CA ARG A 78 -26.65 133.87 27.73
C ARG A 78 -25.40 133.03 27.49
N ASN A 79 -24.43 133.07 28.40
CA ASN A 79 -23.25 132.22 28.30
C ASN A 79 -23.60 130.74 28.47
N LYS A 80 -24.57 130.40 29.32
CA LYS A 80 -25.03 129.01 29.47
C LYS A 80 -25.81 128.53 28.26
N ASP A 81 -26.68 129.37 27.69
CA ASP A 81 -27.37 129.07 26.43
C ASP A 81 -26.37 128.83 25.30
N ARG A 82 -25.33 129.68 25.19
CA ARG A 82 -24.24 129.48 24.23
C ARG A 82 -23.46 128.18 24.49
N GLN A 83 -23.16 127.83 25.73
CA GLN A 83 -22.51 126.56 26.07
C GLN A 83 -23.37 125.35 25.70
N ILE A 84 -24.70 125.44 25.85
CA ILE A 84 -25.62 124.38 25.44
C ILE A 84 -25.63 124.25 23.91
N GLU A 85 -25.68 125.38 23.18
CA GLU A 85 -25.57 125.39 21.72
C GLU A 85 -24.26 124.76 21.25
N GLU A 86 -23.12 125.20 21.78
CA GLU A 86 -21.79 124.67 21.43
C GLU A 86 -21.67 123.16 21.74
N ALA A 87 -22.20 122.70 22.87
CA ALA A 87 -22.20 121.29 23.21
C ALA A 87 -23.13 120.45 22.30
N ALA A 88 -24.26 121.02 21.88
CA ALA A 88 -25.17 120.38 20.93
C ALA A 88 -24.55 120.28 19.54
N GLU A 89 -23.89 121.34 19.06
CA GLU A 89 -23.15 121.36 17.80
C GLU A 89 -22.01 120.33 17.81
N ALA A 90 -21.20 120.30 18.87
CA ALA A 90 -20.12 119.31 19.02
C ALA A 90 -20.65 117.87 19.02
N ASN A 91 -21.74 117.58 19.73
CA ASN A 91 -22.37 116.26 19.72
C ASN A 91 -22.96 115.91 18.34
N GLU A 92 -23.50 116.88 17.59
CA GLU A 92 -23.98 116.65 16.22
C GLU A 92 -22.82 116.32 15.27
N GLU A 93 -21.68 117.00 15.40
CA GLU A 93 -20.46 116.69 14.64
C GLU A 93 -19.90 115.30 14.99
N GLU A 94 -19.82 114.95 16.27
CA GLU A 94 -19.42 113.61 16.71
C GLU A 94 -20.36 112.54 16.17
N LEU A 95 -21.69 112.77 16.22
CA LEU A 95 -22.67 111.84 15.69
C LEU A 95 -22.51 111.65 14.16
N LYS A 96 -22.23 112.73 13.42
CA LYS A 96 -21.93 112.65 11.98
C LYS A 96 -20.66 111.85 11.73
N PHE A 97 -19.59 112.09 12.49
CA PHE A 97 -18.33 111.34 12.40
C PHE A 97 -18.54 109.85 12.70
N PHE A 98 -19.20 109.50 13.79
CA PHE A 98 -19.51 108.10 14.13
C PHE A 98 -20.40 107.44 13.08
N LYS A 99 -21.39 108.15 12.54
CA LYS A 99 -22.24 107.63 11.47
C LYS A 99 -21.43 107.35 10.20
N GLN A 100 -20.48 108.22 9.84
CA GLN A 100 -19.58 107.99 8.72
C GLN A 100 -18.64 106.82 8.98
N LYS A 101 -18.08 106.70 10.20
CA LYS A 101 -17.22 105.58 10.60
C LYS A 101 -17.95 104.24 10.53
N VAL A 102 -19.19 104.17 11.01
CA VAL A 102 -20.02 102.96 10.91
C VAL A 102 -20.28 102.60 9.45
N LYS A 103 -20.63 103.58 8.60
CA LYS A 103 -20.82 103.34 7.16
C LYS A 103 -19.55 102.82 6.48
N HIS A 104 -18.39 103.40 6.80
CA HIS A 104 -17.11 102.96 6.25
C HIS A 104 -16.77 101.53 6.69
N LEU A 105 -16.91 101.23 7.98
CA LEU A 105 -16.68 99.88 8.51
C LEU A 105 -17.64 98.84 7.90
N GLN A 106 -18.91 99.19 7.69
CA GLN A 106 -19.86 98.31 7.01
C GLN A 106 -19.47 98.05 5.56
N TYR A 107 -19.06 99.10 4.83
CA TYR A 107 -18.59 98.97 3.45
C TYR A 107 -17.32 98.13 3.37
N GLU A 108 -16.33 98.39 4.24
CA GLU A 108 -15.08 97.64 4.31
C GLU A 108 -15.35 96.17 4.65
N HIS A 109 -16.21 95.89 5.63
CA HIS A 109 -16.55 94.52 5.98
C HIS A 109 -17.27 93.80 4.84
N GLN A 110 -18.19 94.48 4.14
CA GLN A 110 -18.85 93.93 2.96
C GLN A 110 -17.87 93.68 1.82
N ASN A 111 -16.91 94.58 1.60
CA ASN A 111 -15.87 94.44 0.59
C ASN A 111 -14.96 93.25 0.91
N ASN A 112 -14.43 93.18 2.13
CA ASN A 112 -13.58 92.08 2.60
C ASN A 112 -14.32 90.74 2.54
N LEU A 113 -15.60 90.70 2.92
CA LEU A 113 -16.42 89.49 2.79
C LEU A 113 -16.59 89.06 1.32
N THR A 114 -16.75 90.02 0.41
CA THR A 114 -16.90 89.74 -1.02
C THR A 114 -15.57 89.25 -1.61
N GLU A 115 -14.46 89.87 -1.23
CA GLU A 115 -13.11 89.49 -1.62
C GLU A 115 -12.77 88.08 -1.11
N CYS A 116 -12.93 87.80 0.19
CA CYS A 116 -12.70 86.46 0.74
C CYS A 116 -13.58 85.39 0.07
N LYS A 117 -14.84 85.72 -0.28
CA LYS A 117 -15.70 84.79 -1.03
C LYS A 117 -15.20 84.54 -2.44
N ALA A 118 -14.72 85.59 -3.13
CA ALA A 118 -14.16 85.47 -4.46
C ALA A 118 -12.85 84.65 -4.44
N GLU A 119 -11.94 84.93 -3.51
CA GLU A 119 -10.71 84.17 -3.30
C GLU A 119 -11.00 82.70 -3.01
N ALA A 120 -11.90 82.41 -2.06
CA ALA A 120 -12.28 81.04 -1.73
C ALA A 120 -12.89 80.30 -2.94
N MET A 121 -13.69 80.97 -3.76
CA MET A 121 -14.26 80.40 -4.97
C MET A 121 -13.17 80.10 -6.02
N VAL A 122 -12.19 81.00 -6.19
CA VAL A 122 -11.04 80.78 -7.08
C VAL A 122 -10.19 79.61 -6.57
N SER A 123 -9.85 79.57 -5.28
CA SER A 123 -9.09 78.46 -4.69
C SER A 123 -9.80 77.12 -4.84
N LEU A 124 -11.12 77.08 -4.61
CA LEU A 124 -11.92 75.87 -4.82
C LEU A 124 -11.91 75.42 -6.28
N LYS A 125 -12.00 76.38 -7.21
CA LYS A 125 -11.98 76.10 -8.65
C LYS A 125 -10.62 75.56 -9.09
N LEU A 126 -9.52 76.16 -8.64
CA LEU A 126 -8.16 75.67 -8.90
C LEU A 126 -7.97 74.24 -8.37
N ALA A 127 -8.36 73.97 -7.12
CA ALA A 127 -8.27 72.63 -6.56
C ALA A 127 -9.12 71.61 -7.34
N GLN A 128 -10.31 71.99 -7.79
CA GLN A 128 -11.15 71.14 -8.63
C GLN A 128 -10.50 70.86 -9.99
N ASP A 129 -9.91 71.87 -10.63
CA ASP A 129 -9.27 71.73 -11.93
C ASP A 129 -8.00 70.86 -11.81
N ASP A 130 -7.17 71.05 -10.78
CA ASP A 130 -6.00 70.21 -10.47
C ASP A 130 -6.39 68.74 -10.25
N HIS A 131 -7.43 68.48 -9.45
CA HIS A 131 -7.93 67.12 -9.26
C HIS A 131 -8.45 66.49 -10.56
N THR A 132 -9.12 67.28 -11.40
CA THR A 132 -9.61 66.82 -12.70
C THR A 132 -8.45 66.48 -13.64
N GLU A 133 -7.37 67.24 -13.59
CA GLU A 133 -6.15 66.97 -14.37
C GLU A 133 -5.46 65.68 -13.89
N GLN A 134 -5.25 65.54 -12.58
CA GLN A 134 -4.70 64.32 -11.98
C GLN A 134 -5.53 63.08 -12.33
N GLU A 135 -6.86 63.17 -12.29
CA GLU A 135 -7.73 62.06 -12.68
C GLU A 135 -7.54 61.67 -14.15
N ARG A 136 -7.40 62.66 -15.06
CA ARG A 136 -7.14 62.39 -16.48
C ARG A 136 -5.78 61.73 -16.69
N GLU A 137 -4.74 62.18 -16.00
CA GLU A 137 -3.41 61.57 -16.04
C GLU A 137 -3.45 60.12 -15.57
N LEU A 138 -4.06 59.85 -14.41
CA LEU A 138 -4.21 58.49 -13.89
C LEU A 138 -5.00 57.58 -14.84
N LEU A 139 -6.04 58.11 -15.49
CA LEU A 139 -6.81 57.36 -16.49
C LEU A 139 -5.97 57.06 -17.74
N ARG A 140 -5.11 57.99 -18.15
CA ARG A 140 -4.17 57.79 -19.26
C ARG A 140 -3.13 56.74 -18.90
N ASP A 141 -2.47 56.87 -17.76
CA ASP A 141 -1.47 55.91 -17.26
C ASP A 141 -2.07 54.50 -17.13
N LYS A 142 -3.29 54.40 -16.61
CA LYS A 142 -4.02 53.14 -16.53
C LYS A 142 -4.24 52.50 -17.92
N ARG A 143 -4.53 53.30 -18.95
CA ARG A 143 -4.71 52.80 -20.33
C ARG A 143 -3.36 52.38 -20.92
N GLU A 144 -2.31 53.17 -20.73
CA GLU A 144 -0.97 52.87 -21.22
C GLU A 144 -0.41 51.59 -20.57
N LEU A 145 -0.54 51.46 -19.24
CA LEU A 145 -0.14 50.25 -18.51
C LEU A 145 -0.90 49.02 -18.98
N LYS A 146 -2.22 49.12 -19.21
CA LYS A 146 -3.02 48.02 -19.77
C LYS A 146 -2.57 47.64 -21.18
N SER A 147 -2.16 48.61 -22.00
CA SER A 147 -1.63 48.35 -23.34
C SER A 147 -0.29 47.62 -23.26
N LYS A 148 0.63 48.09 -22.42
CA LYS A 148 1.93 47.45 -22.19
C LYS A 148 1.80 46.02 -21.69
N ILE A 149 0.92 45.77 -20.71
CA ILE A 149 0.66 44.42 -20.20
C ILE A 149 0.21 43.48 -21.34
N ARG A 150 -0.71 43.94 -22.21
CA ARG A 150 -1.17 43.12 -23.34
C ARG A 150 -0.07 42.87 -24.38
N GLU A 151 0.77 43.87 -24.63
CA GLU A 151 1.90 43.76 -25.55
C GLU A 151 2.95 42.76 -25.01
N ASP A 152 3.27 42.86 -23.72
CA ASP A 152 4.17 41.92 -23.03
C ASP A 152 3.59 40.50 -23.00
N GLU A 153 2.29 40.35 -22.71
CA GLU A 153 1.59 39.06 -22.77
C GLU A 153 1.66 38.43 -24.17
N LEU A 154 1.45 39.22 -25.22
CA LEU A 154 1.53 38.74 -26.60
C LEU A 154 2.97 38.36 -26.98
N SER A 155 3.94 39.20 -26.65
CA SER A 155 5.36 38.94 -26.85
C SER A 155 5.81 37.65 -26.15
N ASN A 156 5.41 37.46 -24.89
CA ASN A 156 5.69 36.26 -24.13
C ASN A 156 5.02 35.01 -24.74
N GLN A 157 3.78 35.13 -25.21
CA GLN A 157 3.10 34.03 -25.91
C GLN A 157 3.85 33.64 -27.20
N ASP A 158 4.33 34.60 -27.96
CA ASP A 158 5.06 34.34 -29.19
C ASP A 158 6.45 33.74 -28.92
N GLN A 159 7.14 34.18 -27.86
CA GLN A 159 8.37 33.52 -27.38
C GLN A 159 8.11 32.06 -26.99
N ILE A 160 7.04 31.77 -26.25
CA ILE A 160 6.66 30.40 -25.88
C ILE A 160 6.37 29.56 -27.12
N LYS A 161 5.65 30.11 -28.12
CA LYS A 161 5.39 29.39 -29.39
C LYS A 161 6.69 29.11 -30.14
N ALA A 162 7.60 30.08 -30.22
CA ALA A 162 8.90 29.92 -30.88
C ALA A 162 9.74 28.83 -30.20
N LEU A 163 9.83 28.84 -28.86
CA LEU A 163 10.52 27.80 -28.09
C LEU A 163 9.89 26.42 -28.30
N LYS A 164 8.56 26.31 -28.29
CA LYS A 164 7.87 25.03 -28.56
C LYS A 164 8.16 24.51 -29.97
N LEU A 165 8.22 25.39 -30.97
CA LEU A 165 8.57 25.02 -32.34
C LEU A 165 10.01 24.52 -32.42
N GLN A 166 10.96 25.25 -31.82
CA GLN A 166 12.37 24.83 -31.75
C GLN A 166 12.52 23.47 -31.08
N PHE A 167 11.89 23.25 -29.93
CA PHE A 167 11.92 21.93 -29.27
C PHE A 167 11.30 20.83 -30.13
N SER A 168 10.21 21.12 -30.86
CA SER A 168 9.62 20.14 -31.78
C SER A 168 10.58 19.79 -32.93
N GLU A 169 11.32 20.76 -33.47
CA GLU A 169 12.34 20.54 -34.49
C GLU A 169 13.53 19.74 -33.97
N GLU A 170 14.02 20.05 -32.77
CA GLU A 170 15.10 19.29 -32.13
C GLU A 170 14.71 17.85 -31.83
N ILE A 171 13.49 17.62 -31.31
CA ILE A 171 12.94 16.27 -31.10
C ILE A 171 12.81 15.53 -32.43
N HIS A 172 12.39 16.21 -33.51
CA HIS A 172 12.31 15.60 -34.83
C HIS A 172 13.69 15.17 -35.34
N LYS A 173 14.69 16.07 -35.26
CA LYS A 173 16.07 15.77 -35.66
C LYS A 173 16.65 14.59 -34.87
N ALA A 174 16.48 14.59 -33.55
CA ALA A 174 16.93 13.49 -32.71
C ALA A 174 16.26 12.16 -33.10
N ARG A 175 14.94 12.18 -33.38
CA ARG A 175 14.23 10.98 -33.87
C ARG A 175 14.77 10.50 -35.22
N GLU A 176 15.02 11.41 -36.17
CA GLU A 176 15.59 11.06 -37.46
C GLU A 176 16.98 10.46 -37.32
N GLU A 177 17.83 11.02 -36.47
CA GLU A 177 19.16 10.50 -36.15
C GLU A 177 19.07 9.09 -35.54
N PHE A 178 18.20 8.88 -34.55
CA PHE A 178 17.99 7.56 -33.96
C PHE A 178 17.49 6.52 -34.97
N VAL A 179 16.55 6.90 -35.84
CA VAL A 179 16.04 6.00 -36.89
C VAL A 179 17.15 5.67 -37.89
N LYS A 180 17.98 6.65 -38.25
CA LYS A 180 19.12 6.44 -39.14
C LYS A 180 20.15 5.50 -38.52
N GLU A 181 20.56 5.73 -37.27
CA GLU A 181 21.50 4.87 -36.55
C GLU A 181 20.97 3.45 -36.38
N ALA A 182 19.68 3.29 -36.04
CA ALA A 182 19.04 1.99 -35.93
C ALA A 182 19.06 1.24 -37.26
N ASN A 183 18.69 1.90 -38.36
CA ASN A 183 18.74 1.31 -39.70
C ASN A 183 20.17 0.96 -40.13
N GLU A 184 21.16 1.80 -39.84
CA GLU A 184 22.57 1.52 -40.15
C GLU A 184 23.08 0.29 -39.38
N MET A 185 22.70 0.17 -38.11
CA MET A 185 23.04 -0.98 -37.27
C MET A 185 22.35 -2.25 -37.75
N GLU A 186 21.05 -2.22 -38.04
CA GLU A 186 20.31 -3.34 -38.59
C GLU A 186 20.94 -3.82 -39.90
N ASN A 187 21.16 -2.91 -40.86
CA ASN A 187 21.82 -3.23 -42.13
C ASN A 187 23.22 -3.84 -41.94
N LYS A 188 23.99 -3.34 -40.97
CA LYS A 188 25.33 -3.88 -40.66
C LYS A 188 25.25 -5.31 -40.16
N TYR A 189 24.33 -5.62 -39.25
CA TYR A 189 24.18 -6.97 -38.71
C TYR A 189 23.54 -7.93 -39.70
N GLU A 190 22.59 -7.46 -40.51
CA GLU A 190 21.99 -8.27 -41.57
C GLU A 190 23.03 -8.64 -42.64
N LYS A 191 23.90 -7.70 -43.04
CA LYS A 191 25.05 -8.00 -43.91
C LYS A 191 25.98 -9.03 -43.28
N ARG A 192 26.34 -8.87 -42.00
CA ARG A 192 27.20 -9.84 -41.29
C ARG A 192 26.56 -11.22 -41.23
N PHE A 193 25.27 -11.28 -40.96
CA PHE A 193 24.52 -12.53 -40.91
C PHE A 193 24.49 -13.23 -42.27
N ASN A 194 24.19 -12.49 -43.34
CA ASN A 194 24.17 -13.02 -44.70
C ASN A 194 25.55 -13.51 -45.15
N ASN A 195 26.62 -12.76 -44.84
CA ASN A 195 27.99 -13.19 -45.11
C ASN A 195 28.33 -14.49 -44.38
N LEU A 196 28.04 -14.59 -43.08
CA LEU A 196 28.29 -15.80 -42.30
C LEU A 196 27.49 -16.99 -42.84
N LYS A 197 26.23 -16.77 -43.22
CA LYS A 197 25.38 -17.80 -43.84
C LYS A 197 25.99 -18.29 -45.16
N GLN A 198 26.52 -17.38 -45.98
CA GLN A 198 27.19 -17.73 -47.23
C GLN A 198 28.49 -18.49 -46.98
N GLU A 199 29.33 -18.05 -46.05
CA GLU A 199 30.57 -18.72 -45.65
C GLU A 199 30.31 -20.14 -45.15
N LEU A 200 29.36 -20.32 -44.24
CA LEU A 200 28.95 -21.64 -43.75
C LEU A 200 28.38 -22.52 -44.88
N GLY A 201 27.60 -21.92 -45.80
CA GLY A 201 27.08 -22.62 -46.96
C GLY A 201 28.18 -23.11 -47.90
N ILE A 202 29.22 -22.29 -48.14
CA ILE A 202 30.40 -22.68 -48.93
C ILE A 202 31.17 -23.79 -48.21
N LYS A 203 31.41 -23.63 -46.91
CA LYS A 203 32.12 -24.64 -46.10
C LYS A 203 31.41 -26.00 -46.14
N HIS A 204 30.09 -26.02 -45.95
CA HIS A 204 29.31 -27.25 -46.03
C HIS A 204 29.38 -27.88 -47.43
N LYS A 205 29.27 -27.08 -48.50
CA LYS A 205 29.43 -27.60 -49.87
C LYS A 205 30.81 -28.21 -50.10
N MET A 206 31.86 -27.54 -49.62
CA MET A 206 33.24 -28.02 -49.73
C MET A 206 33.42 -29.33 -48.96
N GLU A 207 32.96 -29.42 -47.71
CA GLU A 207 33.00 -30.65 -46.91
C GLU A 207 32.25 -31.80 -47.58
N MET A 208 31.09 -31.51 -48.20
CA MET A 208 30.32 -32.51 -48.94
C MET A 208 31.06 -33.01 -50.17
N SER A 209 31.62 -32.11 -50.98
CA SER A 209 32.43 -32.48 -52.15
C SER A 209 33.67 -33.27 -51.77
N GLU A 210 34.33 -32.94 -50.67
CA GLU A 210 35.49 -33.70 -50.17
C GLU A 210 35.10 -35.13 -49.77
N VAL A 211 33.96 -35.29 -49.08
CA VAL A 211 33.42 -36.62 -48.73
C VAL A 211 33.03 -37.40 -49.98
N GLU A 212 32.40 -36.77 -50.96
CA GLU A 212 32.08 -37.39 -52.25
C GLU A 212 33.34 -37.83 -53.00
N GLU A 213 34.39 -37.00 -53.03
CA GLU A 213 35.65 -37.34 -53.67
C GLU A 213 36.33 -38.52 -52.99
N ARG A 214 36.37 -38.54 -51.65
CA ARG A 214 36.90 -39.69 -50.88
C ARG A 214 36.10 -40.97 -51.17
N LYS A 215 34.77 -40.90 -51.20
CA LYS A 215 33.90 -42.05 -51.54
C LYS A 215 34.12 -42.53 -52.97
N ASN A 216 34.20 -41.61 -53.93
CA ASN A 216 34.46 -41.95 -55.34
C ASN A 216 35.84 -42.59 -55.53
N THR A 217 36.84 -42.12 -54.78
CA THR A 217 38.18 -42.72 -54.77
C THR A 217 38.13 -44.15 -54.27
N GLN A 218 37.44 -44.39 -53.14
CA GLN A 218 37.24 -45.74 -52.59
C GLN A 218 36.47 -46.66 -53.55
N ILE A 219 35.43 -46.15 -54.23
CA ILE A 219 34.69 -46.89 -55.25
C ILE A 219 35.62 -47.30 -56.41
N ASN A 220 36.46 -46.37 -56.87
CA ASN A 220 37.42 -46.64 -57.95
C ASN A 220 38.48 -47.68 -57.54
N GLU A 221 39.02 -47.58 -56.33
CA GLU A 221 39.95 -48.56 -55.78
C GLU A 221 39.31 -49.94 -55.66
N LEU A 222 38.08 -50.01 -55.14
CA LEU A 222 37.34 -51.26 -55.01
C LEU A 222 37.06 -51.86 -56.39
N THR A 223 36.66 -51.05 -57.37
CA THR A 223 36.42 -51.48 -58.75
C THR A 223 37.69 -52.07 -59.38
N LYS A 224 38.84 -51.39 -59.24
CA LYS A 224 40.13 -51.91 -59.71
C LYS A 224 40.52 -53.22 -59.02
N SER A 225 40.32 -53.32 -57.70
CA SER A 225 40.59 -54.55 -56.96
C SER A 225 39.71 -55.70 -57.44
N HIS A 226 38.42 -55.43 -57.69
CA HIS A 226 37.48 -56.41 -58.24
C HIS A 226 37.87 -56.83 -59.67
N GLU A 227 38.28 -55.90 -60.53
CA GLU A 227 38.78 -56.21 -61.88
C GLU A 227 40.04 -57.07 -61.85
N LEU A 228 40.98 -56.77 -60.94
CA LEU A 228 42.18 -57.58 -60.73
C LEU A 228 41.82 -59.00 -60.29
N ALA A 229 41.00 -59.14 -59.25
CA ALA A 229 40.56 -60.44 -58.75
C ALA A 229 39.79 -61.25 -59.82
N PHE A 230 38.94 -60.57 -60.62
CA PHE A 230 38.24 -61.20 -61.74
C PHE A 230 39.20 -61.69 -62.81
N ASN A 231 40.23 -60.90 -63.16
CA ASN A 231 41.25 -61.29 -64.12
C ASN A 231 42.12 -62.43 -63.59
N GLU A 232 42.51 -62.42 -62.32
CA GLU A 232 43.22 -63.53 -61.67
C GLU A 232 42.40 -64.82 -61.71
N MET A 233 41.11 -64.74 -61.38
CA MET A 233 40.19 -65.88 -61.44
C MET A 233 40.04 -66.39 -62.88
N LYS A 234 39.88 -65.49 -63.85
CA LYS A 234 39.82 -65.83 -65.28
C LYS A 234 41.10 -66.52 -65.75
N ASN A 235 42.26 -66.02 -65.34
CA ASN A 235 43.57 -66.61 -65.67
C ASN A 235 43.71 -67.99 -65.02
N TYR A 236 43.34 -68.15 -63.76
CA TYR A 236 43.34 -69.45 -63.07
C TYR A 236 42.50 -70.50 -63.80
N TYR A 237 41.27 -70.17 -64.21
CA TYR A 237 40.43 -71.10 -64.98
C TYR A 237 40.94 -71.33 -66.40
N ASN A 238 41.53 -70.32 -67.05
CA ASN A 238 42.19 -70.50 -68.34
C ASN A 238 43.39 -71.44 -68.23
N ASP A 239 44.21 -71.32 -67.18
CA ASP A 239 45.36 -72.19 -66.92
C ASP A 239 44.92 -73.63 -66.64
N ILE A 240 43.85 -73.84 -65.85
CA ILE A 240 43.24 -75.16 -65.70
C ILE A 240 42.78 -75.70 -67.05
N THR A 241 42.15 -74.87 -67.88
CA THR A 241 41.65 -75.27 -69.19
C THR A 241 42.80 -75.66 -70.12
N LEU A 242 43.88 -74.88 -70.16
CA LEU A 242 45.10 -75.16 -70.91
C LEU A 242 45.79 -76.43 -70.41
N ASN A 243 45.89 -76.61 -69.09
CA ASN A 243 46.48 -77.81 -68.49
C ASN A 243 45.64 -79.05 -68.80
N ASN A 244 44.30 -78.95 -68.69
CA ASN A 244 43.39 -80.02 -69.09
C ASN A 244 43.52 -80.34 -70.58
N LEU A 245 43.67 -79.33 -71.45
CA LEU A 245 43.93 -79.52 -72.89
C LEU A 245 45.28 -80.21 -73.14
N ALA A 246 46.33 -79.81 -72.43
CA ALA A 246 47.65 -80.45 -72.51
C ALA A 246 47.60 -81.91 -72.01
N LEU A 247 46.88 -82.18 -70.93
CA LEU A 247 46.62 -83.52 -70.42
C LEU A 247 45.84 -84.37 -71.43
N ILE A 248 44.78 -83.81 -72.05
CA ILE A 248 44.03 -84.49 -73.11
C ILE A 248 44.94 -84.78 -74.31
N SER A 249 45.81 -83.85 -74.71
CA SER A 249 46.78 -84.07 -75.78
C SER A 249 47.76 -85.19 -75.44
N SER A 250 48.31 -85.19 -74.22
CA SER A 250 49.19 -86.25 -73.71
C SER A 250 48.48 -87.61 -73.69
N LEU A 251 47.24 -87.67 -73.22
CA LEU A 251 46.42 -88.89 -73.25
C LEU A 251 46.11 -89.36 -74.67
N LYS A 252 45.94 -88.43 -75.64
CA LYS A 252 45.80 -88.77 -77.06
C LYS A 252 47.09 -89.35 -77.64
N ASP A 253 48.25 -88.78 -77.33
CA ASP A 253 49.54 -89.33 -77.76
C ASP A 253 49.79 -90.72 -77.14
N GLN A 254 49.44 -90.90 -75.86
CA GLN A 254 49.47 -92.22 -75.21
C GLN A 254 48.49 -93.20 -75.87
N MET A 255 47.29 -92.78 -76.25
CA MET A 255 46.35 -93.60 -77.00
C MET A 255 46.90 -94.02 -78.37
N GLU A 256 47.64 -93.16 -79.07
CA GLU A 256 48.27 -93.49 -80.36
C GLU A 256 49.40 -94.53 -80.20
N ILE A 257 50.17 -94.44 -79.11
CA ILE A 257 51.15 -95.45 -78.72
C ILE A 257 50.46 -96.79 -78.40
N LEU A 258 49.38 -96.75 -77.61
CA LEU A 258 48.57 -97.92 -77.29
C LEU A 258 47.92 -98.52 -78.54
N ARG A 259 47.51 -97.71 -79.52
CA ARG A 259 46.95 -98.16 -80.80
C ARG A 259 47.98 -98.96 -81.61
N LYS A 260 49.24 -98.51 -81.66
CA LYS A 260 50.36 -99.26 -82.28
C LYS A 260 50.69 -100.56 -81.53
N GLN A 261 50.54 -100.59 -80.21
CA GLN A 261 50.65 -101.83 -79.43
C GLN A 261 49.46 -102.77 -79.69
N ASN A 262 48.26 -102.22 -79.87
CA ASN A 262 47.04 -102.99 -80.11
C ASN A 262 47.04 -103.68 -81.49
N GLU A 263 47.65 -103.08 -82.53
CA GLU A 263 47.87 -103.75 -83.82
C GLU A 263 48.79 -104.98 -83.72
N ARG A 264 49.79 -104.95 -82.81
CA ARG A 264 50.64 -106.12 -82.52
C ARG A 264 49.90 -107.18 -81.71
N MET A 265 49.09 -106.75 -80.74
CA MET A 265 48.31 -107.64 -79.87
C MET A 265 47.12 -108.27 -80.61
N SER A 266 46.55 -107.58 -81.60
CA SER A 266 45.44 -108.09 -82.43
C SER A 266 45.82 -109.34 -83.24
N LYS A 267 47.10 -109.58 -83.53
CA LYS A 267 47.59 -110.84 -84.13
C LYS A 267 47.70 -112.00 -83.11
N GLN A 268 47.86 -111.71 -81.81
CA GLN A 268 47.87 -112.71 -80.73
C GLN A 268 46.48 -112.98 -80.15
N VAL A 269 45.57 -112.01 -80.26
CA VAL A 269 44.18 -112.12 -79.78
C VAL A 269 43.33 -113.03 -80.67
N ALA A 270 43.65 -113.20 -81.95
CA ALA A 270 42.93 -114.12 -82.84
C ALA A 270 42.96 -115.58 -82.32
N ASP A 271 44.07 -116.01 -81.72
CA ASP A 271 44.23 -117.37 -81.16
C ASP A 271 43.62 -117.51 -79.75
N LEU A 272 43.55 -116.42 -78.97
CA LEU A 272 42.99 -116.40 -77.59
C LEU A 272 41.47 -116.14 -77.53
N THR A 273 40.86 -115.67 -78.63
CA THR A 273 39.41 -115.37 -78.69
C THR A 273 38.54 -116.64 -78.76
N LEU A 274 39.12 -117.78 -79.15
CA LEU A 274 38.46 -119.08 -79.16
C LEU A 274 38.35 -119.69 -77.75
N GLU A 275 39.28 -119.37 -76.85
CA GLU A 275 39.31 -119.84 -75.45
C GLU A 275 38.41 -118.98 -74.53
N ASN A 276 38.27 -117.69 -74.83
CA ASN A 276 37.56 -116.73 -73.97
C ASN A 276 36.01 -116.77 -74.09
N LYS A 277 35.46 -117.44 -75.11
CA LYS A 277 34.01 -117.73 -75.19
C LYS A 277 33.54 -118.77 -74.18
N ARG A 278 34.46 -119.53 -73.56
CA ARG A 278 34.13 -120.59 -72.58
C ARG A 278 34.01 -120.09 -71.13
N LEU A 279 34.50 -118.90 -70.80
CA LEU A 279 34.67 -118.42 -69.42
C LEU A 279 33.82 -117.18 -69.07
N ALA A 280 32.90 -116.77 -69.94
CA ALA A 280 32.12 -115.54 -69.77
C ALA A 280 30.99 -115.63 -68.73
N GLU A 281 30.38 -116.81 -68.55
CA GLU A 281 29.22 -116.96 -67.67
C GLU A 281 29.54 -117.00 -66.15
N PRO A 282 30.65 -117.63 -65.70
CA PRO A 282 31.04 -117.62 -64.28
C PRO A 282 31.40 -116.23 -63.72
N LEU A 283 31.92 -115.32 -64.56
CA LEU A 283 32.35 -113.98 -64.13
C LEU A 283 31.18 -113.03 -63.85
N LYS A 284 30.04 -113.23 -64.53
CA LYS A 284 28.83 -112.43 -64.35
C LYS A 284 28.14 -112.71 -63.01
N GLN A 285 28.25 -113.94 -62.52
CA GLN A 285 27.73 -114.37 -61.22
C GLN A 285 28.59 -113.86 -60.05
N ALA A 286 29.92 -113.88 -60.18
CA ALA A 286 30.83 -113.35 -59.16
C ALA A 286 30.70 -111.83 -58.93
N LEU A 287 30.35 -111.06 -59.96
CA LEU A 287 30.15 -109.60 -59.85
C LEU A 287 28.84 -109.22 -59.13
N ALA A 288 27.81 -110.07 -59.19
CA ALA A 288 26.56 -109.87 -58.45
C ALA A 288 26.75 -110.11 -56.94
N ASP A 289 27.52 -111.15 -56.58
CA ASP A 289 27.83 -111.46 -55.18
C ASP A 289 28.68 -110.37 -54.52
N VAL A 290 29.64 -109.78 -55.25
CA VAL A 290 30.47 -108.67 -54.74
C VAL A 290 29.65 -107.41 -54.46
N ALA A 291 28.58 -107.16 -55.22
CA ALA A 291 27.68 -106.04 -54.97
C ALA A 291 26.83 -106.24 -53.70
N GLU A 292 26.32 -107.46 -53.47
CA GLU A 292 25.55 -107.81 -52.26
C GLU A 292 26.44 -107.78 -51.00
N TYR A 293 27.67 -108.30 -51.07
CA TYR A 293 28.60 -108.25 -49.93
C TYR A 293 29.06 -106.83 -49.57
N LYS A 294 29.24 -105.93 -50.56
CA LYS A 294 29.52 -104.51 -50.29
C LYS A 294 28.34 -103.81 -49.59
N ARG A 295 27.10 -104.16 -49.95
CA ARG A 295 25.89 -103.65 -49.27
C ARG A 295 25.80 -104.15 -47.82
N GLN A 296 26.11 -105.42 -47.58
CA GLN A 296 26.17 -106.00 -46.25
C GLN A 296 27.28 -105.40 -45.38
N LEU A 297 28.46 -105.10 -45.96
CA LEU A 297 29.57 -104.44 -45.27
C LEU A 297 29.21 -103.01 -44.82
N GLN A 298 28.53 -102.25 -45.67
CA GLN A 298 28.04 -100.90 -45.34
C GLN A 298 27.00 -100.92 -44.20
N ASN A 299 26.11 -101.93 -44.20
CA ASN A 299 25.17 -102.13 -43.10
C ASN A 299 25.90 -102.53 -41.81
N TYR A 300 26.91 -103.40 -41.89
CA TYR A 300 27.74 -103.79 -40.75
C TYR A 300 28.52 -102.61 -40.14
N GLU A 301 29.03 -101.69 -40.96
CA GLU A 301 29.68 -100.45 -40.48
C GLU A 301 28.68 -99.51 -39.78
N LYS A 302 27.46 -99.36 -40.32
CA LYS A 302 26.38 -98.62 -39.65
C LYS A 302 25.97 -99.27 -38.33
N ASP A 303 25.90 -100.59 -38.28
CA ASP A 303 25.59 -101.34 -37.06
C ASP A 303 26.71 -101.23 -36.03
N LYS A 304 27.98 -101.19 -36.46
CA LYS A 304 29.14 -100.95 -35.59
C LYS A 304 29.12 -99.56 -34.94
N ILE A 305 28.75 -98.52 -35.71
CA ILE A 305 28.58 -97.15 -35.18
C ILE A 305 27.38 -97.09 -34.23
N SER A 306 26.27 -97.72 -34.59
CA SER A 306 25.07 -97.81 -33.74
C SER A 306 25.34 -98.57 -32.44
N LEU A 307 26.17 -99.63 -32.50
CA LEU A 307 26.64 -100.38 -31.33
C LEU A 307 27.56 -99.53 -30.44
N ALA A 308 28.43 -98.70 -31.02
CA ALA A 308 29.27 -97.78 -30.25
C ALA A 308 28.42 -96.72 -29.52
N ASN A 309 27.43 -96.14 -30.20
CA ASN A 309 26.52 -95.16 -29.62
C ASN A 309 25.62 -95.76 -28.53
N THR A 310 25.12 -96.98 -28.73
CA THR A 310 24.33 -97.70 -27.72
C THR A 310 25.19 -98.14 -26.54
N LYS A 311 26.46 -98.52 -26.75
CA LYS A 311 27.42 -98.75 -25.64
C LYS A 311 27.71 -97.46 -24.86
N ALA A 312 27.88 -96.32 -25.53
CA ALA A 312 28.07 -95.04 -24.85
C ALA A 312 26.83 -94.64 -24.04
N LYS A 313 25.63 -94.81 -24.59
CA LYS A 313 24.37 -94.65 -23.84
C LYS A 313 24.27 -95.62 -22.67
N LEU A 314 24.62 -96.89 -22.86
CA LEU A 314 24.60 -97.90 -21.79
C LEU A 314 25.55 -97.52 -20.66
N VAL A 315 26.75 -97.00 -20.96
CA VAL A 315 27.69 -96.51 -19.93
C VAL A 315 27.11 -95.32 -19.17
N ALA A 316 26.48 -94.37 -19.87
CA ALA A 316 25.84 -93.22 -19.23
C ALA A 316 24.65 -93.64 -18.34
N THR A 317 23.77 -94.50 -18.86
CA THR A 317 22.61 -95.01 -18.11
C THR A 317 23.04 -95.92 -16.95
N LYS A 318 24.16 -96.65 -17.08
CA LYS A 318 24.71 -97.46 -15.99
C LYS A 318 25.30 -96.57 -14.90
N LYS A 319 25.95 -95.46 -15.26
CA LYS A 319 26.37 -94.45 -14.29
C LYS A 319 25.16 -93.81 -13.57
N GLU A 320 24.11 -93.45 -14.30
CA GLU A 320 22.86 -92.95 -13.70
C GLU A 320 22.20 -93.99 -12.79
N PHE A 321 22.24 -95.27 -13.17
CA PHE A 321 21.75 -96.37 -12.34
C PHE A 321 22.57 -96.53 -11.06
N ASP A 322 23.90 -96.47 -11.15
CA ASP A 322 24.78 -96.54 -9.98
C ASP A 322 24.58 -95.33 -9.05
N ASP A 323 24.42 -94.12 -9.60
CA ASP A 323 24.12 -92.89 -8.85
C ASP A 323 22.74 -92.99 -8.15
N LEU A 324 21.72 -93.53 -8.85
CA LEU A 324 20.40 -93.80 -8.26
C LEU A 324 20.43 -94.91 -7.21
N THR A 325 21.29 -95.92 -7.38
CA THR A 325 21.46 -97.00 -6.42
C THR A 325 22.09 -96.45 -5.13
N TRP A 326 23.12 -95.61 -5.24
CA TRP A 326 23.69 -94.88 -4.10
C TRP A 326 22.67 -93.98 -3.39
N ALA A 327 21.86 -93.24 -4.18
CA ALA A 327 20.81 -92.41 -3.62
C ALA A 327 19.73 -93.25 -2.90
N ASN A 328 19.39 -94.43 -3.45
CA ASN A 328 18.44 -95.35 -2.85
C ASN A 328 18.99 -95.98 -1.57
N GLU A 329 20.25 -96.42 -1.53
CA GLU A 329 20.89 -96.94 -0.32
C GLU A 329 20.97 -95.86 0.78
N ALA A 330 21.28 -94.61 0.41
CA ALA A 330 21.26 -93.49 1.34
C ALA A 330 19.84 -93.19 1.88
N LEU A 331 18.82 -93.33 1.03
CA LEU A 331 17.41 -93.19 1.43
C LEU A 331 16.94 -94.35 2.30
N GLU A 332 17.34 -95.59 2.01
CA GLU A 332 17.06 -96.78 2.82
C GLU A 332 17.69 -96.67 4.21
N LEU A 333 18.96 -96.23 4.31
CA LEU A 333 19.60 -95.96 5.60
C LEU A 333 18.86 -94.87 6.40
N ARG A 334 18.40 -93.80 5.73
CA ARG A 334 17.59 -92.76 6.38
C ARG A 334 16.21 -93.28 6.80
N PHE A 335 15.61 -94.13 5.98
CA PHE A 335 14.31 -94.73 6.25
C PHE A 335 14.40 -95.71 7.44
N GLU A 336 15.43 -96.55 7.51
CA GLU A 336 15.67 -97.46 8.63
C GLU A 336 15.85 -96.68 9.93
N LYS A 337 16.58 -95.57 9.90
CA LYS A 337 16.73 -94.66 11.04
C LYS A 337 15.41 -94.04 11.46
N LEU A 338 14.63 -93.49 10.51
CA LEU A 338 13.32 -92.90 10.79
C LEU A 338 12.30 -93.94 11.30
N LYS A 339 12.37 -95.17 10.80
CA LYS A 339 11.55 -96.28 11.25
C LYS A 339 11.94 -96.68 12.67
N GLY A 340 13.22 -96.72 12.99
CA GLY A 340 13.72 -96.91 14.36
C GLY A 340 13.25 -95.81 15.32
N GLU A 341 13.33 -94.54 14.91
CA GLU A 341 12.84 -93.40 15.70
C GLU A 341 11.31 -93.47 15.91
N LYS A 342 10.56 -93.86 14.86
CA LYS A 342 9.11 -94.09 14.95
C LYS A 342 8.79 -95.22 15.93
N ASP A 343 9.46 -96.36 15.81
CA ASP A 343 9.19 -97.52 16.66
C ASP A 343 9.59 -97.24 18.13
N GLU A 344 10.66 -96.47 18.36
CA GLU A 344 11.02 -95.98 19.69
C GLU A 344 9.97 -95.02 20.25
N LEU A 345 9.47 -94.09 19.43
CA LEU A 345 8.41 -93.16 19.84
C LEU A 345 7.09 -93.88 20.12
N GLN A 346 6.73 -94.87 19.30
CA GLN A 346 5.57 -95.74 19.50
C GLN A 346 5.69 -96.51 20.82
N SER A 347 6.87 -97.06 21.11
CA SER A 347 7.13 -97.79 22.36
C SER A 347 7.07 -96.87 23.58
N ARG A 348 7.63 -95.65 23.50
CA ARG A 348 7.52 -94.62 24.55
C ARG A 348 6.08 -94.16 24.77
N PHE A 349 5.31 -93.97 23.70
CA PHE A 349 3.90 -93.61 23.79
C PHE A 349 3.08 -94.70 24.47
N VAL A 350 3.24 -95.96 24.07
CA VAL A 350 2.54 -97.10 24.69
C VAL A 350 2.92 -97.20 26.17
N ARG A 351 4.20 -97.01 26.51
CA ARG A 351 4.66 -97.02 27.91
C ARG A 351 4.03 -95.90 28.73
N ALA A 352 3.99 -94.67 28.20
CA ALA A 352 3.39 -93.52 28.87
C ALA A 352 1.87 -93.67 29.04
N VAL A 353 1.17 -94.22 28.03
CA VAL A 353 -0.26 -94.50 28.11
C VAL A 353 -0.55 -95.55 29.19
N LEU A 354 0.22 -96.64 29.23
CA LEU A 354 0.06 -97.66 30.27
C LEU A 354 0.34 -97.09 31.67
N GLU A 355 1.33 -96.21 31.82
CA GLU A 355 1.63 -95.55 33.10
C GLU A 355 0.49 -94.63 33.57
N VAL A 356 -0.09 -93.84 32.65
CA VAL A 356 -1.25 -92.99 32.93
C VAL A 356 -2.46 -93.84 33.25
N GLN A 357 -2.69 -94.93 32.52
CA GLN A 357 -3.80 -95.83 32.76
C GLN A 357 -3.66 -96.54 34.11
N GLN A 358 -2.45 -96.92 34.51
CA GLN A 358 -2.17 -97.52 35.80
C GLN A 358 -2.37 -96.52 36.95
N LYS A 359 -1.89 -95.28 36.82
CA LYS A 359 -2.10 -94.21 37.83
C LYS A 359 -3.57 -93.82 37.96
N THR A 360 -4.28 -93.70 36.84
CA THR A 360 -5.71 -93.36 36.83
C THR A 360 -6.55 -94.53 37.34
N GLY A 361 -6.19 -95.77 36.99
CA GLY A 361 -6.77 -96.99 37.54
C GLY A 361 -6.60 -97.08 39.06
N LEU A 362 -5.42 -96.76 39.59
CA LEU A 362 -5.19 -96.75 41.04
C LEU A 362 -6.02 -95.67 41.74
N LYS A 363 -6.14 -94.48 41.14
CA LYS A 363 -6.95 -93.37 41.67
C LYS A 363 -8.45 -93.70 41.64
N ASN A 364 -8.93 -94.32 40.57
CA ASN A 364 -10.31 -94.78 40.47
C ASN A 364 -10.60 -95.92 41.44
N ALA A 365 -9.67 -96.87 41.63
CA ALA A 365 -9.84 -97.92 42.65
C ALA A 365 -9.93 -97.33 44.07
N LEU A 366 -9.14 -96.30 44.38
CA LEU A 366 -9.21 -95.57 45.66
C LEU A 366 -10.53 -94.81 45.83
N LEU A 367 -11.00 -94.13 44.78
CA LEU A 367 -12.29 -93.43 44.80
C LEU A 367 -13.46 -94.42 44.90
N GLN A 368 -13.41 -95.55 44.20
CA GLN A 368 -14.42 -96.59 44.30
C GLN A 368 -14.45 -97.19 45.70
N ARG A 369 -13.29 -97.39 46.32
CA ARG A 369 -13.21 -97.85 47.71
C ARG A 369 -13.80 -96.81 48.68
N ARG A 370 -13.53 -95.51 48.47
CA ARG A 370 -14.12 -94.40 49.23
C ARG A 370 -15.64 -94.34 49.08
N ILE A 371 -16.16 -94.50 47.86
CA ILE A 371 -17.60 -94.52 47.57
C ILE A 371 -18.24 -95.74 48.22
N ASN A 372 -17.64 -96.93 48.12
CA ASN A 372 -18.16 -98.13 48.77
C ASN A 372 -18.21 -97.96 50.30
N THR A 373 -17.19 -97.33 50.91
CA THR A 373 -17.22 -97.01 52.35
C THR A 373 -18.32 -96.02 52.69
N LEU A 374 -18.51 -94.97 51.88
CA LEU A 374 -19.57 -93.98 52.08
C LEU A 374 -20.97 -94.56 51.87
N ASN A 375 -21.15 -95.44 50.88
CA ASN A 375 -22.41 -96.14 50.64
C ASN A 375 -22.72 -97.12 51.78
N SER A 376 -21.75 -97.89 52.27
CA SER A 376 -21.96 -98.75 53.44
C SER A 376 -22.30 -97.94 54.71
N LEU A 377 -21.73 -96.73 54.86
CA LEU A 377 -22.08 -95.79 55.92
C LEU A 377 -23.48 -95.20 55.75
N ALA A 378 -23.90 -94.93 54.50
CA ALA A 378 -25.22 -94.45 54.16
C ALA A 378 -26.28 -95.54 54.38
N GLU A 379 -26.04 -96.77 53.92
CA GLU A 379 -26.90 -97.94 54.14
C GLU A 379 -27.05 -98.25 55.65
N ASN A 380 -25.96 -98.17 56.43
CA ASN A 380 -26.06 -98.29 57.89
C ASN A 380 -26.88 -97.15 58.52
N ARG A 381 -26.73 -95.91 58.03
CA ARG A 381 -27.55 -94.78 58.51
C ARG A 381 -29.02 -94.94 58.10
N GLU A 382 -29.32 -95.38 56.89
CA GLU A 382 -30.68 -95.63 56.42
C GLU A 382 -31.33 -96.81 57.15
N ALA A 383 -30.58 -97.88 57.44
CA ALA A 383 -31.06 -98.97 58.28
C ALA A 383 -31.39 -98.50 59.71
N VAL A 384 -30.52 -97.68 60.32
CA VAL A 384 -30.78 -97.07 61.65
C VAL A 384 -31.96 -96.09 61.61
N ILE A 385 -32.09 -95.28 60.55
CA ILE A 385 -33.24 -94.38 60.36
C ILE A 385 -34.52 -95.21 60.16
N GLY A 386 -34.46 -96.32 59.42
CA GLY A 386 -35.55 -97.27 59.20
C GLY A 386 -36.03 -97.94 60.49
N GLU A 387 -35.11 -98.42 61.34
CA GLU A 387 -35.45 -98.95 62.67
C GLU A 387 -36.04 -97.89 63.61
N LEU A 388 -35.51 -96.67 63.58
CA LEU A 388 -36.00 -95.57 64.43
C LEU A 388 -37.38 -95.04 63.98
N THR A 389 -37.66 -95.04 62.67
CA THR A 389 -38.98 -94.65 62.14
C THR A 389 -40.04 -95.73 62.32
N ALA A 390 -39.65 -97.01 62.34
CA ALA A 390 -40.54 -98.10 62.73
C ALA A 390 -40.94 -98.02 64.23
N ASN A 391 -40.03 -97.59 65.11
CA ASN A 391 -40.27 -97.51 66.55
C ASN A 391 -40.88 -96.19 67.04
N LYS A 392 -40.90 -95.13 66.22
CA LYS A 392 -41.58 -93.86 66.53
C LYS A 392 -42.20 -93.25 65.27
N LYS A 393 -43.54 -93.10 65.27
CA LYS A 393 -44.27 -92.36 64.23
C LYS A 393 -43.92 -90.87 64.31
N ILE A 394 -43.09 -90.43 63.38
CA ILE A 394 -42.74 -89.02 63.21
C ILE A 394 -43.88 -88.31 62.47
N PRO A 395 -44.31 -87.11 62.92
CA PRO A 395 -45.39 -86.36 62.30
C PRO A 395 -45.10 -86.03 60.82
N ALA A 396 -46.06 -86.31 59.94
CA ALA A 396 -45.95 -86.00 58.52
C ALA A 396 -45.80 -84.48 58.29
N GLY A 397 -44.79 -84.09 57.51
CA GLY A 397 -44.52 -82.69 57.12
C GLY A 397 -43.42 -81.97 57.90
N LEU A 398 -42.88 -82.54 59.00
CA LEU A 398 -41.79 -81.91 59.74
C LEU A 398 -40.45 -81.98 58.98
N ASN A 399 -40.18 -83.10 58.29
CA ASN A 399 -38.99 -83.25 57.43
C ASN A 399 -39.01 -82.25 56.27
N GLU A 400 -40.17 -82.04 55.62
CA GLU A 400 -40.26 -81.04 54.55
C GLU A 400 -39.99 -79.61 55.03
N LYS A 401 -40.32 -79.27 56.29
CA LYS A 401 -39.99 -77.96 56.86
C LYS A 401 -38.49 -77.81 57.10
N PHE A 402 -37.83 -78.84 57.61
CA PHE A 402 -36.38 -78.83 57.79
C PHE A 402 -35.64 -78.82 56.46
N ASP A 403 -36.09 -79.57 55.46
CA ASP A 403 -35.52 -79.56 54.12
C ASP A 403 -35.69 -78.20 53.44
N LYS A 404 -36.84 -77.54 53.62
CA LYS A 404 -37.01 -76.16 53.13
C LYS A 404 -36.05 -75.18 53.81
N ILE A 405 -35.78 -75.32 55.11
CA ILE A 405 -34.82 -74.46 55.82
C ILE A 405 -33.37 -74.75 55.37
N LEU A 406 -33.01 -76.03 55.24
CA LEU A 406 -31.69 -76.47 54.76
C LEU A 406 -31.44 -76.02 53.32
N ASN A 407 -32.42 -76.20 52.43
CA ASN A 407 -32.31 -75.72 51.06
C ASN A 407 -32.23 -74.20 51.00
N LYS A 408 -32.99 -73.47 51.83
CA LYS A 408 -32.88 -72.02 51.90
C LYS A 408 -31.49 -71.57 52.37
N LYS A 409 -30.94 -72.19 53.42
CA LYS A 409 -29.57 -71.90 53.89
C LYS A 409 -28.51 -72.25 52.85
N ASN A 410 -28.62 -73.41 52.20
CA ASN A 410 -27.70 -73.81 51.14
C ASN A 410 -27.77 -72.88 49.93
N GLN A 411 -28.96 -72.39 49.59
CA GLN A 411 -29.12 -71.39 48.54
C GLN A 411 -28.48 -70.05 48.96
N THR A 412 -28.67 -69.61 50.21
CA THR A 412 -27.98 -68.41 50.73
C THR A 412 -26.46 -68.55 50.70
N ILE A 413 -25.91 -69.74 51.00
CA ILE A 413 -24.47 -70.00 50.91
C ILE A 413 -23.99 -69.85 49.46
N LYS A 414 -24.73 -70.39 48.49
CA LYS A 414 -24.40 -70.24 47.07
C LYS A 414 -24.47 -68.78 46.62
N ASP A 415 -25.50 -68.04 47.03
CA ASP A 415 -25.68 -66.64 46.66
C ASP A 415 -24.56 -65.76 47.25
N LEU A 416 -24.14 -66.02 48.50
CA LEU A 416 -23.00 -65.34 49.13
C LEU A 416 -21.66 -65.68 48.46
N GLN A 417 -21.44 -66.94 48.06
CA GLN A 417 -20.25 -67.32 47.30
C GLN A 417 -20.20 -66.64 45.92
N TYR A 418 -21.35 -66.50 45.28
CA TYR A 418 -21.47 -65.79 44.02
C TYR A 418 -21.18 -64.29 44.19
N GLU A 419 -21.73 -63.65 45.22
CA GLU A 419 -21.47 -62.24 45.52
C GLU A 419 -19.99 -61.98 45.85
N LEU A 420 -19.36 -62.86 46.63
CA LEU A 420 -17.92 -62.77 46.92
C LEU A 420 -17.09 -62.84 45.63
N ALA A 421 -17.41 -63.76 44.72
CA ALA A 421 -16.74 -63.87 43.44
C ALA A 421 -16.95 -62.62 42.56
N ARG A 422 -18.16 -62.04 42.57
CA ARG A 422 -18.49 -60.81 41.82
C ARG A 422 -17.67 -59.61 42.32
N VAL A 423 -17.56 -59.42 43.64
CA VAL A 423 -16.80 -58.32 44.24
C VAL A 423 -15.30 -58.49 44.02
N CYS A 424 -14.74 -59.70 44.16
CA CYS A 424 -13.33 -59.95 43.87
C CYS A 424 -12.98 -59.63 42.41
N LYS A 425 -13.88 -59.93 41.47
CA LYS A 425 -13.68 -59.60 40.05
C LYS A 425 -13.76 -58.10 39.78
N ALA A 426 -14.69 -57.39 40.41
CA ALA A 426 -14.77 -55.92 40.33
C ALA A 426 -13.51 -55.25 40.90
N HIS A 427 -12.96 -55.79 42.00
CA HIS A 427 -11.72 -55.30 42.61
C HIS A 427 -10.51 -55.47 41.69
N GLU A 428 -10.34 -56.66 41.08
CA GLU A 428 -9.28 -56.92 40.09
C GLU A 428 -9.39 -55.96 38.89
N THR A 429 -10.61 -55.64 38.44
CA THR A 429 -10.85 -54.74 37.29
C THR A 429 -10.51 -53.27 37.62
N LEU A 430 -10.78 -52.82 38.84
CA LEU A 430 -10.41 -51.47 39.28
C LEU A 430 -8.88 -51.33 39.42
N LYS A 431 -8.23 -52.41 39.88
CA LYS A 431 -6.79 -52.49 40.08
C LYS A 431 -6.02 -52.42 38.75
N THR A 432 -6.58 -52.96 37.67
CA THR A 432 -6.02 -52.83 36.32
C THR A 432 -6.24 -51.43 35.74
N TYR A 433 -7.39 -50.75 35.98
CA TYR A 433 -7.66 -49.40 35.48
C TYR A 433 -6.73 -48.31 36.09
N VAL A 434 -6.50 -48.37 37.40
CA VAL A 434 -5.59 -47.43 38.08
C VAL A 434 -4.13 -47.61 37.61
N ARG A 435 -3.76 -48.85 37.28
CA ARG A 435 -2.42 -49.15 36.72
C ARG A 435 -2.23 -48.59 35.32
N SER A 436 -3.30 -48.40 34.53
CA SER A 436 -3.18 -47.84 33.18
C SER A 436 -3.05 -46.32 33.15
N GLU A 437 -3.68 -45.57 34.07
CA GLU A 437 -3.59 -44.09 34.14
C GLU A 437 -2.20 -43.58 34.57
N MET A 438 -1.49 -44.35 35.41
CA MET A 438 -0.14 -43.98 35.89
C MET A 438 0.98 -44.18 34.86
N THR A 439 0.70 -44.69 33.66
CA THR A 439 1.73 -44.96 32.62
C THR A 439 1.76 -43.94 31.47
N ILE A 440 0.87 -42.93 31.46
CA ILE A 440 0.76 -41.91 30.38
C ILE A 440 1.39 -40.56 30.76
N SER A 441 1.88 -40.40 32.00
CA SER A 441 2.66 -39.23 32.47
C SER A 441 4.01 -39.67 33.02
#